data_AF-A0A2C5YRU4-F1
#
_entry.id   AF-A0A2C5YRU4-F1
#
_cell.length_a   1.000
_cell.length_b   1.000
_cell.length_c   1.000
_cell.angle_alpha   90.00
_cell.angle_beta   90.00
_cell.angle_gamma   90.00
#
_symmetry.space_group_name_H-M   'P 1'
#
loop_
_entity.id
_entity.type
_entity.pdbx_description
1 polymer ?
#
loop_
_entity_poly.entity_id
_entity_poly.type
_entity_poly.pdbx_seq_one_letter_code
_entity_poly.pdbx_strand_id
1 'polypeptide(L)'
;MQQSRQVPAAQGLDWARRRGCGFMETSARLEVNIEETFALIVRRVAERRRLALMGLLDDSHMTARGMTKPLTPLPADADGEKHPPGLHPSAAARLPGPDDADSGFWRKLRCW
;
A
#
# COMPACT_ATOMS: atom_id res chain seq x y z
N MET A 1 11.21 19.39 -30.29
CA MET A 1 12.12 18.28 -29.97
C MET A 1 11.27 17.11 -29.45
N GLN A 2 11.00 16.11 -30.29
CA GLN A 2 10.49 14.83 -29.77
C GLN A 2 11.64 14.23 -28.97
N GLN A 3 11.48 14.09 -27.66
CA GLN A 3 12.52 13.51 -26.81
C GLN A 3 12.83 12.11 -27.34
N SER A 4 14.08 11.86 -27.71
CA SER A 4 14.49 10.55 -28.20
C SER A 4 14.29 9.53 -27.08
N ARG A 5 13.42 8.55 -27.33
CA ARG A 5 13.21 7.43 -26.41
C ARG A 5 14.55 6.69 -26.24
N GLN A 6 15.05 6.69 -25.01
CA GLN A 6 16.30 6.01 -24.66
C GLN A 6 16.09 4.52 -24.34
N VAL A 7 14.89 4.17 -23.85
CA VAL A 7 14.55 2.80 -23.44
C VAL A 7 13.40 2.29 -24.33
N PRO A 8 13.64 1.29 -25.18
CA PRO A 8 12.58 0.65 -25.95
C PRO A 8 11.59 -0.11 -25.06
N ALA A 9 10.32 -0.13 -25.44
CA ALA A 9 9.26 -0.87 -24.73
C ALA A 9 9.61 -2.35 -24.50
N ALA A 10 10.19 -2.99 -25.52
CA ALA A 10 10.60 -4.38 -25.47
C ALA A 10 11.60 -4.64 -24.32
N GLN A 11 12.55 -3.72 -24.11
CA GLN A 11 13.53 -3.84 -23.04
C GLN A 11 12.87 -3.78 -21.65
N GLY A 12 11.91 -2.86 -21.48
CA GLY A 12 11.13 -2.74 -20.24
C GLY A 12 10.27 -3.98 -19.97
N LEU A 13 9.59 -4.48 -21.00
CA LEU A 13 8.78 -5.70 -20.92
C LEU A 13 9.62 -6.92 -20.53
N ASP A 14 10.77 -7.12 -21.17
CA ASP A 14 11.67 -8.23 -20.86
C ASP A 14 12.23 -8.14 -19.44
N TRP A 15 12.56 -6.94 -18.98
CA TRP A 15 13.02 -6.71 -17.61
C TRP A 15 11.96 -7.08 -16.57
N ALA A 16 10.71 -6.72 -16.83
CA ALA A 16 9.57 -7.02 -15.95
C ALA A 16 9.25 -8.51 -15.93
N ARG A 17 9.22 -9.17 -17.10
CA ARG A 17 8.96 -10.61 -17.24
C ARG A 17 9.95 -11.45 -16.44
N ARG A 18 11.25 -11.14 -16.53
CA ARG A 18 12.30 -11.82 -15.74
C ARG A 18 12.11 -11.71 -14.23
N ARG A 19 11.29 -10.77 -13.76
CA ARG A 19 11.01 -10.50 -12.35
C ARG A 19 9.58 -10.88 -11.93
N GLY A 20 8.80 -11.49 -12.82
CA GLY A 20 7.39 -11.81 -12.56
C GLY A 20 6.49 -10.57 -12.42
N CYS A 21 6.92 -9.41 -12.93
CA CYS A 21 6.17 -8.17 -12.87
C CYS A 21 5.33 -7.94 -14.13
N GLY A 22 4.25 -7.16 -14.00
CA GLY A 22 3.55 -6.59 -15.16
C GLY A 22 4.32 -5.40 -15.74
N PHE A 23 4.03 -5.02 -16.97
CA PHE A 23 4.61 -3.88 -17.66
C PHE A 23 3.55 -3.15 -18.47
N MET A 24 3.54 -1.81 -18.39
CA MET A 24 2.69 -0.94 -19.21
C MET A 24 3.38 0.41 -19.38
N GLU A 25 3.40 0.94 -20.60
CA GLU A 25 3.91 2.29 -20.88
C GLU A 25 2.77 3.28 -20.72
N THR A 26 2.96 4.37 -19.97
CA THR A 26 1.91 5.36 -19.71
C THR A 26 2.39 6.78 -20.00
N SER A 27 1.45 7.68 -20.30
CA SER A 27 1.69 9.12 -20.32
C SER A 27 0.66 9.80 -19.44
N ALA A 28 1.10 10.34 -18.30
CA ALA A 28 0.22 11.11 -17.42
C ALA A 28 -0.25 12.42 -18.08
N ARG A 29 0.58 13.03 -18.93
CA ARG A 29 0.25 14.30 -19.60
C ARG A 29 -0.79 14.13 -20.71
N LEU A 30 -0.73 13.00 -21.42
CA LEU A 30 -1.61 12.70 -22.55
C LEU A 30 -2.67 11.65 -22.22
N GLU A 31 -2.76 11.26 -20.94
CA GLU A 31 -3.68 10.26 -20.41
C GLU A 31 -3.64 8.91 -21.15
N VAL A 32 -2.45 8.52 -21.63
CA VAL A 32 -2.27 7.25 -22.35
C VAL A 32 -2.07 6.12 -21.35
N ASN A 33 -2.89 5.06 -21.46
CA ASN A 33 -2.84 3.82 -20.70
C ASN A 33 -3.00 3.96 -19.17
N ILE A 34 -3.50 5.10 -18.69
CA ILE A 34 -3.64 5.36 -17.26
C ILE A 34 -4.73 4.47 -16.67
N GLU A 35 -5.91 4.46 -17.28
CA GLU A 35 -7.06 3.68 -16.80
C GLU A 35 -6.79 2.18 -16.85
N GLU A 36 -6.23 1.68 -17.96
CA GLU A 36 -5.89 0.27 -18.14
C GLU A 36 -4.86 -0.19 -17.11
N THR A 37 -3.85 0.64 -16.84
CA THR A 37 -2.81 0.33 -15.84
C THR A 37 -3.44 0.13 -14.46
N PHE A 38 -4.27 1.08 -14.02
CA PHE A 38 -4.92 0.98 -12.72
C PHE A 38 -5.96 -0.15 -12.68
N ALA A 39 -6.76 -0.33 -13.72
CA ALA A 39 -7.74 -1.39 -13.80
C ALA A 39 -7.11 -2.79 -13.66
N LEU A 40 -5.98 -3.02 -14.33
CA LEU A 40 -5.24 -4.28 -14.24
C LEU A 40 -4.65 -4.50 -12.84
N ILE A 41 -4.07 -3.46 -12.23
CA ILE A 41 -3.51 -3.55 -10.88
C ILE A 41 -4.60 -3.82 -9.84
N VAL A 42 -5.69 -3.05 -9.86
CA VAL A 42 -6.81 -3.18 -8.91
C VAL A 42 -7.44 -4.56 -9.03
N ARG A 43 -7.73 -5.03 -10.25
CA ARG A 43 -8.29 -6.37 -10.47
C ARG A 43 -7.38 -7.45 -9.88
N ARG A 44 -6.07 -7.38 -10.13
CA ARG A 44 -5.10 -8.36 -9.63
C ARG A 44 -5.04 -8.37 -8.10
N VAL A 45 -5.05 -7.21 -7.46
CA VAL A 45 -5.00 -7.11 -5.99
C VAL A 45 -6.29 -7.62 -5.37
N ALA A 46 -7.46 -7.22 -5.89
CA ALA A 46 -8.75 -7.63 -5.37
C ALA A 46 -8.95 -9.15 -5.47
N GLU A 47 -8.62 -9.74 -6.63
CA GLU A 47 -8.71 -11.18 -6.85
C GLU A 47 -7.78 -11.95 -5.91
N ARG A 48 -6.52 -11.51 -5.78
CA ARG A 48 -5.59 -12.17 -4.85
C ARG A 48 -6.02 -12.06 -3.40
N ARG A 49 -6.54 -10.92 -2.97
CA ARG A 49 -7.10 -10.77 -1.62
C ARG A 49 -8.28 -11.70 -1.40
N ARG A 50 -9.19 -11.82 -2.39
CA ARG A 50 -10.31 -12.77 -2.33
C ARG A 50 -9.84 -14.21 -2.19
N LEU A 51 -8.87 -14.63 -3.00
CA LEU A 51 -8.32 -15.99 -2.95
C LEU A 51 -7.58 -16.27 -1.63
N ALA A 52 -6.86 -15.29 -1.09
CA ALA A 52 -6.19 -15.39 0.20
C ALA A 52 -7.21 -15.56 1.35
N LEU A 53 -8.31 -14.81 1.33
CA LEU A 53 -9.41 -14.98 2.30
C LEU A 53 -10.07 -16.35 2.20
N MET A 54 -10.12 -16.94 1.01
CA MET A 54 -10.64 -18.30 0.78
C MET A 54 -9.65 -19.40 1.15
N GLY A 55 -8.42 -19.06 1.58
CA GLY A 55 -7.36 -20.03 1.84
C GLY A 55 -6.88 -20.78 0.60
N LEU A 56 -7.15 -20.26 -0.60
CA LEU A 56 -6.85 -20.92 -1.88
C LEU A 56 -5.47 -20.54 -2.45
N LEU A 57 -4.73 -19.67 -1.75
CA LEU A 57 -3.35 -19.32 -2.08
C LEU A 57 -2.44 -19.85 -0.99
N ASP A 58 -1.54 -20.77 -1.36
CA ASP A 58 -0.40 -21.14 -0.54
C ASP A 58 0.67 -20.05 -0.69
N ASP A 59 1.14 -19.49 0.43
CA ASP A 59 2.14 -18.40 0.49
C ASP A 59 3.51 -18.82 -0.07
N SER A 60 3.69 -20.10 -0.38
CA SER A 60 4.98 -20.76 -0.67
C SER A 60 5.69 -20.33 -1.95
N HIS A 61 5.00 -19.71 -2.93
CA HIS A 61 5.63 -19.28 -4.20
C HIS A 61 5.29 -17.83 -4.60
N MET A 62 5.12 -16.95 -3.63
CA MET A 62 4.93 -15.52 -3.90
C MET A 62 6.26 -14.78 -3.83
N THR A 63 6.72 -14.25 -4.97
CA THR A 63 7.69 -13.16 -4.95
C THR A 63 7.11 -12.08 -4.05
N ALA A 64 7.86 -11.68 -3.01
CA ALA A 64 7.44 -10.81 -1.91
C ALA A 64 6.88 -9.41 -2.29
N ARG A 65 6.64 -9.16 -3.58
CA ARG A 65 6.30 -7.88 -4.19
C ARG A 65 4.80 -7.86 -4.52
N GLY A 66 4.00 -7.42 -3.55
CA GLY A 66 2.55 -7.32 -3.67
C GLY A 66 1.77 -7.67 -2.40
N MET A 67 2.45 -8.16 -1.37
CA MET A 67 1.90 -8.30 -0.01
C MET A 67 1.68 -6.91 0.60
N THR A 68 0.62 -6.23 0.18
CA THR A 68 -0.09 -5.43 1.17
C THR A 68 -0.75 -6.45 2.09
N LYS A 69 -0.38 -6.47 3.37
CA LYS A 69 -1.21 -7.17 4.36
C LYS A 69 -2.65 -6.72 4.10
N PRO A 70 -3.64 -7.63 4.05
CA PRO A 70 -5.03 -7.18 4.01
C PRO A 70 -5.17 -6.18 5.15
N LEU A 71 -5.60 -4.95 4.83
CA LEU A 71 -5.82 -3.94 5.85
C LEU A 71 -6.73 -4.59 6.88
N THR A 72 -6.25 -4.75 8.12
CA THR A 72 -7.14 -5.08 9.22
C THR A 72 -8.25 -4.03 9.15
N PRO A 73 -9.53 -4.44 9.08
CA PRO A 73 -10.61 -3.47 9.05
C PRO A 73 -10.37 -2.49 10.20
N LEU A 74 -10.27 -1.21 9.86
CA LEU A 74 -10.14 -0.17 10.88
C LEU A 74 -11.31 -0.35 11.84
N PRO A 75 -11.09 -0.29 13.16
CA PRO A 75 -12.20 -0.29 14.11
C PRO A 75 -13.18 0.80 13.68
N ALA A 76 -14.48 0.48 13.68
CA ALA A 76 -15.53 1.39 13.25
C ALA A 76 -15.53 2.72 14.02
N ASP A 77 -14.78 2.80 15.12
CA ASP A 77 -14.69 3.93 16.03
C ASP A 77 -13.49 4.86 15.74
N ALA A 78 -12.79 4.70 14.62
CA ALA A 78 -11.67 5.58 14.23
C ALA A 78 -12.12 6.88 13.53
N ASP A 79 -13.35 7.33 13.77
CA ASP A 79 -13.84 8.65 13.39
C ASP A 79 -13.26 9.71 14.35
N GLY A 80 -12.01 10.10 14.10
CA GLY A 80 -11.34 11.20 14.78
C GLY A 80 -11.79 12.60 14.33
N GLU A 81 -13.05 12.79 13.92
CA GLU A 81 -13.59 14.13 13.71
C GLU A 81 -14.13 14.70 15.03
N LYS A 82 -13.30 15.55 15.68
CA LYS A 82 -13.66 16.52 16.74
C LYS A 82 -14.66 16.05 17.82
N HIS A 83 -14.15 15.54 18.93
CA HIS A 83 -14.95 15.49 20.17
C HIS A 83 -15.09 16.91 20.80
N PRO A 84 -16.32 17.37 21.13
CA PRO A 84 -16.52 18.59 21.93
C PRO A 84 -16.19 18.35 23.41
N PRO A 85 -15.83 19.41 24.17
CA PRO A 85 -15.38 19.26 25.55
C PRO A 85 -16.57 19.15 26.49
N GLY A 86 -16.60 18.06 27.27
CA GLY A 86 -17.50 17.93 28.40
C GLY A 86 -18.31 16.64 28.36
N LEU A 87 -17.90 15.67 29.16
CA LEU A 87 -18.68 15.00 30.20
C LEU A 87 -17.91 13.73 30.58
N HIS A 88 -17.10 13.84 31.63
CA HIS A 88 -16.68 12.66 32.39
C HIS A 88 -17.89 12.09 33.13
N PRO A 89 -17.98 10.76 33.27
CA PRO A 89 -18.25 10.17 34.57
C PRO A 89 -17.10 9.29 35.05
N SER A 90 -16.70 9.58 36.30
CA SER A 90 -15.92 8.82 37.27
C SER A 90 -15.34 7.46 36.84
N ALA A 91 -14.03 7.29 36.73
CA ALA A 91 -13.10 7.06 37.85
C ALA A 91 -13.35 5.77 38.64
N ALA A 92 -12.61 4.69 38.31
CA ALA A 92 -11.80 3.92 39.28
C ALA A 92 -11.02 2.78 38.60
N ALA A 93 -9.84 3.08 38.05
CA ALA A 93 -8.67 2.20 38.12
C ALA A 93 -7.42 3.05 37.85
N ARG A 94 -6.72 3.40 38.92
CA ARG A 94 -5.46 4.14 38.99
C ARG A 94 -4.38 3.06 39.16
N LEU A 95 -3.35 2.90 38.31
CA LEU A 95 -2.04 3.61 38.19
C LEU A 95 -1.11 2.74 37.28
N PRO A 96 0.13 3.14 36.87
CA PRO A 96 0.78 4.46 36.80
C PRO A 96 1.31 4.80 35.38
N GLY A 97 1.46 6.09 35.06
CA GLY A 97 2.38 6.56 33.97
C GLY A 97 3.76 6.92 34.54
N PRO A 98 4.59 7.73 33.88
CA PRO A 98 4.72 8.05 32.46
C PRO A 98 6.15 7.69 31.94
N ASP A 99 6.43 8.06 30.70
CA ASP A 99 7.75 8.22 30.09
C ASP A 99 8.30 7.10 29.19
N ASP A 100 8.67 7.57 27.99
CA ASP A 100 9.62 6.99 27.04
C ASP A 100 9.21 5.75 26.23
N ALA A 101 8.81 6.01 24.98
CA ALA A 101 9.71 5.84 23.83
C ALA A 101 8.91 5.50 22.57
N ASP A 102 8.63 6.50 21.73
CA ASP A 102 8.58 6.21 20.29
C ASP A 102 9.06 7.36 19.40
N SER A 103 10.13 8.03 19.85
CA SER A 103 10.93 8.94 19.00
C SER A 103 11.92 8.19 18.08
N GLY A 104 11.69 6.89 17.85
CA GLY A 104 12.65 5.96 17.22
C GLY A 104 12.40 5.64 15.75
N PHE A 105 11.16 5.80 15.27
CA PHE A 105 10.80 5.36 13.91
C PHE A 105 11.24 6.38 12.84
N TRP A 106 10.84 7.65 12.98
CA TRP A 106 10.99 8.67 11.94
C TRP A 106 12.42 9.23 11.79
N ARG A 107 13.25 9.07 12.81
CA ARG A 107 14.65 9.55 12.82
C ARG A 107 15.60 8.71 11.95
N LYS A 108 15.20 7.49 11.58
CA LYS A 108 15.99 6.56 10.76
C LYS A 108 15.85 6.78 9.25
N LEU A 109 14.89 7.60 8.83
CA LEU A 109 14.67 7.96 7.43
C LEU A 109 15.36 9.28 7.07
N ARG A 110 16.60 9.49 7.53
CA ARG A 110 17.45 10.58 7.00
C ARG A 110 17.85 10.24 5.57
N CYS A 111 17.46 11.14 4.69
CA CYS A 111 17.54 11.11 3.23
C CYS A 111 18.92 10.76 2.66
N TRP A 112 18.88 10.17 1.47
CA TRP A 112 19.66 10.61 0.30
C TRP A 112 18.67 10.90 -0.83
#